data_AF-A0A1N7M1N6-F1
#
_entry.id   AF-A0A1N7M1N6-F1
#
_cell.length_a   1.000
_cell.length_b   1.000
_cell.length_c   1.000
_cell.angle_alpha   90.00
_cell.angle_beta   90.00
_cell.angle_gamma   90.00
#
_symmetry.space_group_name_H-M   'P 1'
#
loop_
_entity.id
_entity.type
_entity.pdbx_description
1 polymer ?
#
loop_
_entity_poly.entity_id
_entity_poly.type
_entity_poly.pdbx_seq_one_letter_code
_entity_poly.pdbx_strand_id
1 'polypeptide(L)'
;MYVNNEDVKDRPRVSNFFLAKQIRPSVIAYSQDLSQKYKNRDEEVKVPLYIDYIKINFIDQFDIKNYNQKYYDDLGLESVEFSNFGATGLFAIIDKEKFGDFFEELDNFVNTTRGFILRAGRPRFIGYIKNFSLLTSKNIIPYNLERDNDIVILTLIDLPVDEDKKQAILKSLDYYLLEQKIDFLYDEKNDRIEVYNSTNDEILKIVQNFDIILSVTNSFNRTIGPSEFNTVKLSQAFEISNSDEDLPIIAILDTGISAKTPLKDILINDDSFTLGGHPFEDTCGKARHGHGTAVAALAALGKTNHINEFAGEVLADAKLLSVKILDRDSGAISESKLLELLYEVKRKYPLIKLFVLTTCYELPKKTNEKYSEYT
;
A
#
# COMPACT_ATOMS: atom_id res chain seq x y z
N MET A 1 3.51 -40.39 43.98
CA MET A 1 2.15 -39.82 43.96
C MET A 1 1.85 -39.53 42.49
N TYR A 2 0.99 -40.34 41.89
CA TYR A 2 0.60 -40.19 40.49
C TYR A 2 -0.21 -38.90 40.33
N VAL A 3 0.26 -37.98 39.49
CA VAL A 3 -0.56 -36.86 39.02
C VAL A 3 -1.14 -37.29 37.68
N ASN A 4 -2.48 -37.38 37.65
CA ASN A 4 -3.28 -37.87 36.54
C ASN A 4 -3.06 -37.06 35.26
N ASN A 5 -2.71 -37.78 34.19
CA ASN A 5 -2.72 -37.31 32.80
C ASN A 5 -4.13 -37.45 32.21
N GLU A 6 -5.11 -36.64 32.63
CA GLU A 6 -6.47 -36.72 32.05
C GLU A 6 -7.06 -35.44 31.44
N ASP A 7 -6.36 -34.29 31.47
CA ASP A 7 -6.89 -33.03 30.88
C ASP A 7 -6.21 -32.60 29.55
N VAL A 8 -5.83 -33.56 28.70
CA VAL A 8 -5.39 -33.29 27.31
C VAL A 8 -6.26 -34.05 26.31
N LYS A 9 -7.59 -33.95 26.47
CA LYS A 9 -8.55 -34.36 25.44
C LYS A 9 -9.26 -33.10 24.92
N ASP A 10 -9.38 -33.02 23.61
CA ASP A 10 -10.11 -32.00 22.84
C ASP A 10 -9.48 -30.61 22.63
N ARG A 11 -8.27 -30.59 22.04
CA ARG A 11 -7.96 -29.56 21.03
C ARG A 11 -7.44 -30.25 19.76
N PRO A 12 -7.86 -29.84 18.54
CA PRO A 12 -7.41 -30.47 17.32
C PRO A 12 -5.88 -30.40 17.26
N ARG A 13 -5.21 -31.56 17.17
CA ARG A 13 -3.81 -31.63 16.77
C ARG A 13 -3.74 -31.14 15.33
N VAL A 14 -3.46 -29.86 15.12
CA VAL A 14 -3.13 -29.33 13.79
C VAL A 14 -2.00 -30.23 13.29
N SER A 15 -2.24 -30.95 12.20
CA SER A 15 -1.27 -31.92 11.70
C SER A 15 -0.01 -31.15 11.26
N ASN A 16 1.10 -31.39 11.96
CA ASN A 16 2.41 -30.76 11.71
C ASN A 16 2.85 -30.86 10.24
N PHE A 17 2.34 -31.84 9.50
CA PHE A 17 2.56 -32.00 8.07
C PHE A 17 2.02 -30.83 7.23
N PHE A 18 0.81 -30.33 7.53
CA PHE A 18 0.24 -29.20 6.80
C PHE A 18 1.01 -27.91 7.08
N LEU A 19 1.42 -27.72 8.34
CA LEU A 19 2.22 -26.57 8.74
C LEU A 19 3.60 -26.59 8.08
N ALA A 20 4.28 -27.74 8.10
CA ALA A 20 5.55 -27.93 7.39
C ALA A 20 5.41 -27.64 5.89
N LYS A 21 4.33 -28.11 5.26
CA LYS A 21 4.03 -27.81 3.84
C LYS A 21 3.81 -26.33 3.57
N GLN A 22 3.21 -25.58 4.50
CA GLN A 22 2.96 -24.14 4.37
C GLN A 22 4.22 -23.30 4.55
N ILE A 23 5.11 -23.69 5.46
CA ILE A 23 6.35 -22.95 5.76
C ILE A 23 7.46 -23.25 4.73
N ARG A 24 7.47 -24.45 4.13
CA ARG A 24 8.53 -24.88 3.21
C ARG A 24 8.86 -23.89 2.08
N PRO A 25 7.88 -23.27 1.38
CA PRO A 25 8.18 -22.26 0.38
C PRO A 25 8.95 -21.06 0.93
N SER A 26 8.65 -20.63 2.16
CA SER A 26 9.35 -19.53 2.84
C SER A 26 10.81 -19.87 3.14
N VAL A 27 11.09 -21.09 3.60
CA VAL A 27 12.46 -21.56 3.86
C VAL A 27 13.29 -21.58 2.58
N ILE A 28 12.71 -22.08 1.49
CA ILE A 28 13.39 -22.12 0.18
C ILE A 28 13.63 -20.70 -0.36
N ALA A 29 12.61 -19.84 -0.29
CA ALA A 29 12.70 -18.47 -0.78
C ALA A 29 13.72 -17.64 0.01
N TYR A 30 13.77 -17.81 1.35
CA TYR A 30 14.65 -17.02 2.22
C TYR A 30 16.12 -17.06 1.78
N SER A 31 16.68 -18.25 1.53
CA SER A 31 18.09 -18.36 1.13
C SER A 31 18.37 -17.72 -0.24
N GLN A 32 17.41 -17.78 -1.16
CA GLN A 32 17.50 -17.14 -2.47
C GLN A 32 17.40 -15.62 -2.36
N ASP A 33 16.42 -15.14 -1.60
CA ASP A 33 16.18 -13.72 -1.36
C ASP A 33 17.35 -13.08 -0.61
N LEU A 34 17.92 -13.77 0.37
CA LEU A 34 19.09 -13.31 1.12
C LEU A 34 20.31 -13.15 0.21
N SER A 35 20.62 -14.19 -0.58
CA SER A 35 21.72 -14.15 -1.56
C SER A 35 21.52 -13.02 -2.57
N GLN A 36 20.30 -12.86 -3.10
CA GLN A 36 19.99 -11.80 -4.04
C GLN A 36 20.05 -10.40 -3.40
N LYS A 37 19.58 -10.24 -2.16
CA LYS A 37 19.67 -8.98 -1.40
C LYS A 37 21.12 -8.54 -1.28
N TYR A 38 22.01 -9.41 -0.82
CA TYR A 38 23.43 -9.09 -0.69
C TYR A 38 24.13 -8.89 -2.02
N LYS A 39 23.75 -9.60 -3.08
CA LYS A 39 24.27 -9.38 -4.44
C LYS A 39 23.86 -8.02 -5.03
N ASN A 40 22.70 -7.51 -4.64
CA ASN A 40 22.19 -6.22 -5.10
C ASN A 40 22.78 -5.02 -4.35
N ARG A 41 23.55 -5.25 -3.27
CA ARG A 41 24.25 -4.16 -2.59
C ARG A 41 25.38 -3.65 -3.45
N ASP A 42 25.59 -2.34 -3.37
CA ASP A 42 26.73 -1.69 -4.00
C ASP A 42 27.86 -1.58 -2.98
N GLU A 43 28.96 -2.27 -3.23
CA GLU A 43 30.14 -2.29 -2.35
C GLU A 43 30.82 -0.92 -2.22
N GLU A 44 30.57 0.02 -3.13
CA GLU A 44 31.07 1.39 -3.05
C GLU A 44 30.33 2.21 -1.98
N VAL A 45 29.08 1.84 -1.65
CA VAL A 45 28.28 2.51 -0.61
C VAL A 45 28.67 1.97 0.77
N LYS A 46 29.42 2.77 1.53
CA LYS A 46 29.92 2.39 2.85
C LYS A 46 28.84 2.51 3.92
N VAL A 47 28.19 1.39 4.23
CA VAL A 47 27.21 1.28 5.32
C VAL A 47 27.88 0.63 6.55
N PRO A 48 27.72 1.17 7.77
CA PRO A 48 28.47 0.72 8.96
C PRO A 48 28.08 -0.68 9.43
N LEU A 49 26.84 -1.10 9.20
CA LEU A 49 26.32 -2.42 9.54
C LEU A 49 25.06 -2.73 8.71
N TYR A 50 24.74 -4.01 8.60
CA TYR A 50 23.58 -4.50 7.85
C TYR A 50 22.61 -5.24 8.76
N ILE A 51 21.32 -4.91 8.63
CA ILE A 51 20.23 -5.53 9.40
C ILE A 51 19.29 -6.21 8.41
N ASP A 52 19.00 -7.48 8.67
CA ASP A 52 18.00 -8.21 7.90
C ASP A 52 16.67 -8.20 8.64
N TYR A 53 15.58 -8.08 7.90
CA TYR A 53 14.24 -8.08 8.47
C TYR A 53 13.42 -9.22 7.89
N ILE A 54 12.70 -9.89 8.77
CA ILE A 54 11.83 -10.99 8.43
C ILE A 54 10.39 -10.59 8.73
N LYS A 55 9.54 -10.71 7.71
CA LYS A 55 8.09 -10.57 7.85
C LYS A 55 7.52 -11.95 8.14
N ILE A 56 6.88 -12.12 9.29
CA ILE A 56 6.27 -13.37 9.72
C ILE A 56 4.76 -13.20 9.72
N ASN A 57 4.06 -14.07 8.99
CA ASN A 57 2.62 -14.21 9.07
C ASN A 57 2.29 -15.36 10.02
N PHE A 58 1.47 -15.08 11.02
CA PHE A 58 1.05 -16.02 12.02
C PHE A 58 -0.29 -16.68 11.63
N ILE A 59 -0.60 -17.82 12.24
CA ILE A 59 -1.89 -18.51 12.05
C ILE A 59 -3.04 -17.67 12.64
N ASP A 60 -2.74 -16.92 13.71
CA ASP A 60 -3.67 -16.06 14.45
C ASP A 60 -2.86 -14.87 15.05
N GLN A 61 -3.48 -13.98 15.81
CA GLN A 61 -2.84 -12.77 16.35
C GLN A 61 -1.61 -13.07 17.24
N PHE A 62 -0.49 -12.43 16.94
CA PHE A 62 0.72 -12.53 17.76
C PHE A 62 0.48 -12.03 19.20
N ASP A 63 0.72 -12.92 20.16
CA ASP A 63 0.64 -12.60 21.58
C ASP A 63 1.92 -11.91 22.05
N ILE A 64 1.95 -10.59 21.82
CA ILE A 64 3.08 -9.71 22.15
C ILE A 64 3.49 -9.89 23.62
N LYS A 65 2.51 -9.95 24.54
CA LYS A 65 2.77 -10.00 25.99
C LYS A 65 3.57 -11.25 26.39
N ASN A 66 3.30 -12.38 25.75
CA ASN A 66 3.91 -13.66 26.13
C ASN A 66 5.10 -14.06 25.27
N TYR A 67 5.21 -13.52 24.05
CA TYR A 67 6.19 -14.00 23.07
C TYR A 67 7.23 -12.96 22.65
N ASN A 68 7.00 -11.66 22.83
CA ASN A 68 7.95 -10.65 22.31
C ASN A 68 9.36 -10.80 22.92
N GLN A 69 9.43 -10.90 24.25
CA GLN A 69 10.70 -11.09 24.95
C GLN A 69 11.39 -12.40 24.57
N LYS A 70 10.63 -13.46 24.29
CA LYS A 70 11.19 -14.76 23.90
C LYS A 70 11.71 -14.76 22.48
N TYR A 71 11.06 -14.05 21.57
CA TYR A 71 11.56 -13.87 20.20
C TYR A 71 12.89 -13.11 20.22
N TYR A 72 13.00 -12.10 21.09
CA TYR A 72 14.25 -11.38 21.30
C TYR A 72 15.33 -12.28 21.93
N ASP A 73 15.05 -12.86 23.11
CA ASP A 73 16.04 -13.58 23.91
C ASP A 73 16.46 -14.91 23.27
N ASP A 74 15.51 -15.67 22.72
CA ASP A 74 15.74 -17.04 22.24
C ASP A 74 16.02 -17.09 20.72
N LEU A 75 15.42 -16.18 19.93
CA LEU A 75 15.49 -16.25 18.46
C LEU A 75 16.33 -15.13 17.83
N GLY A 76 16.76 -14.13 18.61
CA GLY A 76 17.50 -12.99 18.07
C GLY A 76 16.64 -12.07 17.21
N LEU A 77 15.33 -12.01 17.48
CA LEU A 77 14.34 -11.24 16.72
C LEU A 77 13.76 -10.11 17.56
N GLU A 78 14.00 -8.87 17.14
CA GLU A 78 13.35 -7.68 17.72
C GLU A 78 12.11 -7.31 16.91
N SER A 79 10.98 -7.06 17.57
CA SER A 79 9.76 -6.60 16.91
C SER A 79 9.88 -5.15 16.45
N VAL A 80 9.61 -4.90 15.18
CA VAL A 80 9.59 -3.55 14.58
C VAL A 80 8.15 -3.05 14.44
N GLU A 81 7.30 -3.83 13.76
CA GLU A 81 5.93 -3.45 13.42
C GLU A 81 5.01 -4.66 13.52
N PHE A 82 3.77 -4.43 13.94
CA PHE A 82 2.68 -5.39 13.78
C PHE A 82 1.58 -4.81 12.89
N SER A 83 1.15 -5.59 11.90
CA SER A 83 0.06 -5.25 10.98
C SER A 83 -0.97 -6.39 10.92
N ASN A 84 -2.09 -6.15 10.22
CA ASN A 84 -3.20 -7.10 10.11
C ASN A 84 -3.70 -7.59 11.49
N PHE A 85 -3.99 -6.64 12.38
CA PHE A 85 -4.37 -6.91 13.78
C PHE A 85 -3.37 -7.77 14.57
N GLY A 86 -2.08 -7.68 14.24
CA GLY A 86 -1.03 -8.48 14.87
C GLY A 86 -0.91 -9.90 14.31
N ALA A 87 -1.67 -10.27 13.29
CA ALA A 87 -1.45 -11.54 12.58
C ALA A 87 -0.20 -11.50 11.68
N THR A 88 0.39 -10.32 11.47
CA THR A 88 1.65 -10.14 10.74
C THR A 88 2.60 -9.30 11.57
N GLY A 89 3.82 -9.80 11.78
CA GLY A 89 4.88 -9.06 12.46
C GLY A 89 6.10 -8.89 11.57
N LEU A 90 6.69 -7.70 11.58
CA LEU A 90 8.01 -7.42 11.03
C LEU A 90 9.02 -7.46 12.17
N PHE A 91 10.09 -8.24 11.98
CA PHE A 91 11.13 -8.43 12.98
C PHE A 91 12.51 -8.13 12.41
N ALA A 92 13.34 -7.43 13.15
CA ALA A 92 14.76 -7.25 12.86
C ALA A 92 15.56 -8.44 13.40
N ILE A 93 16.49 -8.95 12.59
CA ILE A 93 17.44 -10.00 13.00
C ILE A 93 18.63 -9.31 13.67
N ILE A 94 18.58 -9.22 15.00
CA ILE A 94 19.58 -8.53 15.82
C ILE A 94 20.71 -9.45 16.29
N ASP A 95 20.47 -10.76 16.34
CA ASP A 95 21.44 -11.79 16.67
C ASP A 95 21.39 -12.90 15.59
N LYS A 96 22.37 -12.88 14.70
CA LYS A 96 22.44 -13.79 13.54
C LYS A 96 22.72 -15.23 13.94
N GLU A 97 23.39 -15.47 15.06
CA GLU A 97 23.69 -16.82 15.54
C GLU A 97 22.40 -17.48 16.05
N LYS A 98 21.67 -16.80 16.94
CA LYS A 98 20.37 -17.28 17.44
C LYS A 98 19.34 -17.46 16.33
N PHE A 99 19.29 -16.52 15.40
CA PHE A 99 18.41 -16.65 14.25
C PHE A 99 18.82 -17.81 13.34
N GLY A 100 20.12 -18.05 13.17
CA GLY A 100 20.65 -19.18 12.42
C GLY A 100 20.22 -20.53 13.01
N ASP A 101 20.35 -20.69 14.33
CA ASP A 101 19.89 -21.87 15.06
C ASP A 101 18.37 -22.07 14.87
N PHE A 102 17.58 -21.00 15.01
CA PHE A 102 16.15 -21.03 14.76
C PHE A 102 15.80 -21.43 13.32
N PHE A 103 16.52 -20.89 12.34
CA PHE A 103 16.29 -21.19 10.94
C PHE A 103 16.65 -22.65 10.60
N GLU A 104 17.73 -23.19 11.18
CA GLU A 104 18.07 -24.61 11.06
C GLU A 104 16.97 -25.51 11.65
N GLU A 105 16.36 -25.10 12.76
CA GLU A 105 15.22 -25.81 13.33
C GLU A 105 13.99 -25.78 12.40
N LEU A 106 13.72 -24.64 11.75
CA LEU A 106 12.67 -24.53 10.74
C LEU A 106 12.96 -25.38 9.50
N ASP A 107 14.19 -25.40 9.00
CA ASP A 107 14.57 -26.22 7.85
C ASP A 107 14.42 -27.72 8.16
N ASN A 108 14.90 -28.14 9.33
CA ASN A 108 14.69 -29.50 9.82
C ASN A 108 13.20 -29.83 9.97
N PHE A 109 12.39 -28.90 10.48
CA PHE A 109 10.95 -29.07 10.62
C PHE A 109 10.25 -29.31 9.27
N VAL A 110 10.61 -28.56 8.21
CA VAL A 110 9.97 -28.70 6.89
C VAL A 110 10.48 -29.90 6.09
N ASN A 111 11.70 -30.39 6.37
CA ASN A 111 12.32 -31.50 5.64
C ASN A 111 12.11 -32.88 6.30
N THR A 112 11.61 -32.94 7.54
CA THR A 112 11.37 -34.22 8.22
C THR A 112 10.10 -34.92 7.68
N THR A 113 10.27 -36.08 7.04
CA THR A 113 9.18 -36.91 6.45
C THR A 113 8.37 -37.72 7.46
N ARG A 114 8.84 -37.85 8.71
CA ARG A 114 8.13 -38.50 9.81
C ARG A 114 7.80 -37.44 10.85
N GLY A 115 6.52 -37.12 10.99
CA GLY A 115 6.00 -36.00 11.79
C GLY A 115 6.91 -35.54 12.92
N PHE A 116 7.31 -34.27 12.86
CA PHE A 116 8.16 -33.64 13.86
C PHE A 116 7.50 -33.77 15.24
N ILE A 117 8.16 -34.48 16.16
CA ILE A 117 7.79 -34.48 17.57
C ILE A 117 8.44 -33.24 18.17
N LEU A 118 7.65 -32.20 18.42
CA LEU A 118 8.10 -31.05 19.21
C LEU A 118 8.68 -31.59 20.53
N ARG A 119 9.98 -31.37 20.76
CA ARG A 119 10.61 -31.78 22.02
C ARG A 119 9.89 -31.11 23.19
N ALA A 120 9.50 -31.89 24.20
CA ALA A 120 8.86 -31.37 25.39
C ALA A 120 9.77 -30.31 26.04
N GLY A 121 9.26 -29.08 26.21
CA GLY A 121 9.99 -27.96 26.82
C GLY A 121 10.39 -26.85 25.87
N ARG A 122 10.37 -27.06 24.54
CA ARG A 122 10.48 -25.94 23.59
C ARG A 122 9.12 -25.34 23.29
N PRO A 123 8.98 -24.00 23.26
CA PRO A 123 7.66 -23.42 23.15
C PRO A 123 7.09 -23.63 21.75
N ARG A 124 5.76 -23.63 21.65
CA ARG A 124 4.98 -23.93 20.45
C ARG A 124 5.08 -22.86 19.34
N PHE A 125 6.15 -22.05 19.28
CA PHE A 125 6.26 -20.86 18.43
C PHE A 125 6.27 -21.19 16.93
N ILE A 126 7.03 -22.21 16.52
CA ILE A 126 7.04 -22.71 15.13
C ILE A 126 5.62 -23.14 14.72
N GLY A 127 4.88 -23.73 15.66
CA GLY A 127 3.48 -24.15 15.52
C GLY A 127 2.51 -23.02 15.17
N TYR A 128 2.94 -21.76 15.30
CA TYR A 128 2.11 -20.57 15.11
C TYR A 128 2.49 -19.77 13.85
N ILE A 129 3.59 -20.11 13.20
CA ILE A 129 4.05 -19.44 11.98
C ILE A 129 3.34 -20.05 10.77
N LYS A 130 2.56 -19.25 10.05
CA LYS A 130 1.89 -19.67 8.82
C LYS A 130 2.85 -19.65 7.63
N ASN A 131 3.60 -18.56 7.47
CA ASN A 131 4.67 -18.39 6.50
C ASN A 131 5.50 -17.15 6.86
N PHE A 132 6.65 -16.98 6.22
CA PHE A 132 7.49 -15.79 6.39
C PHE A 132 8.18 -15.40 5.07
N SER A 133 8.76 -14.21 5.03
CA SER A 133 9.57 -13.72 3.91
C SER A 133 10.62 -12.73 4.39
N LEU A 134 11.78 -12.72 3.73
CA LEU A 134 12.76 -11.65 3.91
C LEU A 134 12.19 -10.33 3.37
N LEU A 135 12.42 -9.21 4.06
CA LEU A 135 12.10 -7.89 3.54
C LEU A 135 13.14 -7.53 2.47
N THR A 136 12.68 -7.39 1.22
CA THR A 136 13.53 -7.03 0.07
C THR A 136 13.08 -5.71 -0.54
N SER A 137 13.88 -5.14 -1.45
CA SER A 137 13.51 -3.90 -2.16
C SER A 137 12.16 -3.99 -2.87
N LYS A 138 11.76 -5.17 -3.35
CA LYS A 138 10.43 -5.42 -3.95
C LYS A 138 9.28 -5.25 -2.96
N ASN A 139 9.52 -5.46 -1.67
CA ASN A 139 8.53 -5.27 -0.62
C ASN A 139 8.51 -3.81 -0.14
N ILE A 140 9.67 -3.16 -0.11
CA ILE A 140 9.86 -1.79 0.37
C ILE A 140 9.33 -0.76 -0.64
N ILE A 141 9.43 -1.05 -1.94
CA ILE A 141 8.94 -0.19 -3.03
C ILE A 141 7.64 -0.80 -3.57
N PRO A 142 6.45 -0.31 -3.15
CA PRO A 142 5.16 -0.91 -3.49
C PRO A 142 4.64 -0.52 -4.88
N TYR A 143 5.32 0.36 -5.60
CA TYR A 143 4.92 0.89 -6.90
C TYR A 143 5.95 0.61 -7.99
N ASN A 144 5.51 0.58 -9.25
CA ASN A 144 6.43 0.51 -10.38
C ASN A 144 7.21 1.84 -10.49
N LEU A 145 8.53 1.74 -10.41
CA LEU A 145 9.54 2.80 -10.56
C LEU A 145 9.58 3.42 -11.98
N GLU A 146 8.44 3.60 -12.65
CA GLU A 146 8.35 4.17 -14.01
C GLU A 146 7.80 5.61 -14.00
N ARG A 147 7.71 6.26 -12.85
CA ARG A 147 7.29 7.66 -12.74
C ARG A 147 8.43 8.50 -12.20
N ASP A 148 8.67 9.64 -12.83
CA ASP A 148 9.42 10.74 -12.23
C ASP A 148 8.58 11.23 -11.05
N ASN A 149 9.09 11.08 -9.83
CA ASN A 149 8.43 11.59 -8.63
C ASN A 149 9.23 12.79 -8.14
N ASP A 150 8.60 13.97 -8.13
CA ASP A 150 9.24 15.19 -7.64
C ASP A 150 9.63 15.06 -6.15
N ILE A 151 8.84 14.30 -5.37
CA ILE A 151 9.07 14.02 -3.95
C ILE A 151 8.80 12.55 -3.64
N VAL A 152 9.80 11.88 -3.10
CA VAL A 152 9.76 10.51 -2.61
C VAL A 152 9.87 10.53 -1.09
N ILE A 153 8.97 9.84 -0.39
CA ILE A 153 8.94 9.76 1.07
C ILE A 153 9.46 8.39 1.49
N LEU A 154 10.59 8.37 2.18
CA LEU A 154 11.18 7.21 2.82
C LEU A 154 10.71 7.16 4.29
N THR A 155 9.94 6.14 4.65
CA THR A 155 9.62 5.88 6.06
C THR A 155 10.72 5.00 6.65
N LEU A 156 11.22 5.37 7.83
CA LEU A 156 12.30 4.64 8.48
C LEU A 156 11.77 3.55 9.42
N ILE A 157 12.59 2.52 9.62
CA ILE A 157 12.37 1.45 10.59
C ILE A 157 12.68 1.97 11.99
N ASP A 158 11.80 1.68 12.92
CA ASP A 158 12.03 1.92 14.34
C ASP A 158 12.70 0.70 15.00
N LEU A 159 13.79 0.93 15.74
CA LEU A 159 14.57 -0.08 16.44
C LEU A 159 14.75 0.36 17.89
N PRO A 160 13.69 0.23 18.72
CA PRO A 160 13.65 0.85 20.04
C PRO A 160 14.70 0.27 21.01
N VAL A 161 15.14 -0.98 20.83
CA VAL A 161 16.17 -1.60 21.69
C VAL A 161 17.59 -1.29 21.19
N ASP A 162 17.79 -1.30 19.87
CA ASP A 162 19.08 -1.12 19.20
C ASP A 162 19.21 0.26 18.49
N GLU A 163 18.75 1.33 19.15
CA GLU A 163 18.72 2.70 18.58
C GLU A 163 20.08 3.17 18.08
N ASP A 164 21.18 2.78 18.74
CA ASP A 164 22.54 3.11 18.30
C ASP A 164 22.86 2.57 16.90
N LYS A 165 22.35 1.37 16.56
CA LYS A 165 22.53 0.78 15.22
C LYS A 165 21.72 1.55 14.17
N LYS A 166 20.47 1.91 14.48
CA LYS A 166 19.62 2.76 13.63
C LYS A 166 20.31 4.08 13.34
N GLN A 167 20.78 4.76 14.38
CA GLN A 167 21.46 6.05 14.28
C GLN A 167 22.76 5.97 13.48
N ALA A 168 23.51 4.88 13.60
CA ALA A 168 24.72 4.67 12.79
C ALA A 168 24.40 4.57 11.29
N ILE A 169 23.37 3.80 10.91
CA ILE A 169 22.95 3.67 9.51
C ILE A 169 22.35 4.99 9.01
N LEU A 170 21.54 5.68 9.82
CA LEU A 170 20.92 6.95 9.46
C LEU A 170 21.96 8.04 9.16
N LYS A 171 23.01 8.15 9.98
CA LYS A 171 24.14 9.06 9.72
C LYS A 171 24.89 8.71 8.43
N SER A 172 25.01 7.41 8.12
CA SER A 172 25.64 6.95 6.88
C SER A 172 24.76 7.26 5.66
N LEU A 173 23.44 7.16 5.79
CA LEU A 173 22.48 7.57 4.75
C LEU A 173 22.54 9.07 4.51
N ASP A 174 22.52 9.88 5.57
CA ASP A 174 22.66 11.34 5.50
C ASP A 174 23.95 11.75 4.76
N TYR A 175 25.09 11.16 5.14
CA TYR A 175 26.36 11.37 4.44
C TYR A 175 26.29 10.98 2.97
N TYR A 176 25.68 9.84 2.65
CA TYR A 176 25.54 9.39 1.27
C TYR A 176 24.68 10.34 0.44
N LEU A 177 23.54 10.79 0.95
CA LEU A 177 22.67 11.75 0.26
C LEU A 177 23.41 13.07 -0.01
N LEU A 178 24.16 13.58 0.97
CA LEU A 178 24.99 14.78 0.82
C LEU A 178 26.12 14.60 -0.21
N GLU A 179 26.82 13.46 -0.19
CA GLU A 179 27.90 13.15 -1.12
C GLU A 179 27.41 13.05 -2.57
N GLN A 180 26.24 12.41 -2.77
CA GLN A 180 25.59 12.28 -4.07
C GLN A 180 24.85 13.56 -4.52
N LYS A 181 24.79 14.59 -3.66
CA LYS A 181 24.06 15.85 -3.90
C LYS A 181 22.57 15.62 -4.18
N ILE A 182 21.98 14.66 -3.47
CA ILE A 182 20.54 14.42 -3.49
C ILE A 182 19.92 15.38 -2.48
N ASP A 183 18.93 16.15 -2.90
CA ASP A 183 18.21 17.06 -2.02
C ASP A 183 17.25 16.28 -1.12
N PHE A 184 17.27 16.52 0.19
CA PHE A 184 16.41 15.83 1.14
C PHE A 184 16.04 16.69 2.36
N LEU A 185 14.96 16.30 3.02
CA LEU A 185 14.51 16.83 4.31
C LEU A 185 14.23 15.66 5.26
N TYR A 186 14.82 15.68 6.45
CA TYR A 186 14.53 14.70 7.49
C TYR A 186 13.54 15.25 8.51
N ASP A 187 12.38 14.61 8.61
CA ASP A 187 11.39 14.81 9.67
C ASP A 187 11.67 13.83 10.81
N GLU A 188 12.49 14.28 11.76
CA GLU A 188 12.87 13.54 12.97
C GLU A 188 11.65 13.08 13.78
N LYS A 189 10.56 13.85 13.79
CA LYS A 189 9.39 13.56 14.63
C LYS A 189 8.62 12.35 14.13
N ASN A 190 8.57 12.17 12.81
CA ASN A 190 7.81 11.09 12.18
C ASN A 190 8.72 9.99 11.61
N ASP A 191 10.04 10.09 11.81
CA ASP A 191 11.05 9.19 11.26
C ASP A 191 10.89 8.99 9.74
N ARG A 192 10.86 10.12 9.04
CA ARG A 192 10.65 10.17 7.58
C ARG A 192 11.65 11.06 6.89
N ILE A 193 12.16 10.61 5.74
CA ILE A 193 13.01 11.41 4.87
C ILE A 193 12.26 11.69 3.58
N GLU A 194 12.06 12.97 3.26
CA GLU A 194 11.61 13.41 1.95
C GLU A 194 12.83 13.60 1.06
N VAL A 195 12.83 12.92 -0.09
CA VAL A 195 13.89 13.00 -1.09
C VAL A 195 13.30 13.69 -2.31
N TYR A 196 13.97 14.74 -2.78
CA TYR A 196 13.50 15.60 -3.86
C TYR A 196 14.25 15.30 -5.16
N ASN A 197 13.52 15.32 -6.28
CA ASN A 197 14.08 15.20 -7.64
C ASN A 197 15.00 13.99 -7.87
N SER A 198 14.83 12.91 -7.09
CA SER A 198 15.63 11.69 -7.22
C SER A 198 15.13 10.81 -8.35
N THR A 199 16.06 10.22 -9.08
CA THR A 199 15.79 9.16 -10.05
C THR A 199 15.38 7.86 -9.36
N ASN A 200 14.69 7.02 -10.11
CA ASN A 200 14.29 5.70 -9.62
C ASN A 200 15.49 4.79 -9.30
N ASP A 201 16.60 4.94 -10.01
CA ASP A 201 17.84 4.19 -9.76
C ASP A 201 18.49 4.63 -8.45
N GLU A 202 18.47 5.92 -8.12
CA GLU A 202 18.95 6.44 -6.84
C GLU A 202 18.11 5.91 -5.67
N ILE A 203 16.78 5.95 -5.78
CA ILE A 203 15.89 5.38 -4.75
C ILE A 203 16.10 3.88 -4.58
N LEU A 204 16.22 3.15 -5.69
CA LEU A 204 16.50 1.72 -5.64
C LEU A 204 17.84 1.44 -4.96
N LYS A 205 18.88 2.24 -5.27
CA LYS A 205 20.20 2.14 -4.67
C LYS A 205 20.16 2.45 -3.17
N ILE A 206 19.39 3.44 -2.74
CA ILE A 206 19.17 3.74 -1.32
C ILE A 206 18.54 2.52 -0.63
N VAL A 207 17.43 2.01 -1.14
CA VAL A 207 16.69 0.88 -0.55
C VAL A 207 17.53 -0.41 -0.50
N GLN A 208 18.38 -0.65 -1.50
CA GLN A 208 19.23 -1.85 -1.54
C GLN A 208 20.38 -1.80 -0.53
N ASN A 209 20.87 -0.61 -0.18
CA ASN A 209 22.05 -0.45 0.66
C ASN A 209 21.70 -0.12 2.12
N PHE A 210 20.69 0.72 2.35
CA PHE A 210 20.34 1.20 3.68
C PHE A 210 19.18 0.41 4.27
N ASP A 211 19.51 -0.50 5.19
CA ASP A 211 18.55 -1.37 5.88
C ASP A 211 17.65 -0.65 6.90
N ILE A 212 17.61 0.68 6.92
CA ILE A 212 16.69 1.44 7.78
C ILE A 212 15.43 1.87 7.04
N ILE A 213 15.31 1.60 5.74
CA ILE A 213 14.13 2.01 4.96
C ILE A 213 13.03 0.95 5.08
N LEU A 214 11.92 1.32 5.69
CA LEU A 214 10.74 0.46 5.86
C LEU A 214 9.90 0.41 4.59
N SER A 215 9.61 1.58 4.04
CA SER A 215 8.79 1.72 2.85
C SER A 215 9.11 3.00 2.09
N VAL A 216 8.99 2.94 0.77
CA VAL A 216 9.03 4.09 -0.13
C VAL A 216 7.62 4.43 -0.59
N THR A 217 7.24 5.68 -0.40
CA THR A 217 5.98 6.24 -0.92
C THR A 217 6.28 7.51 -1.71
N ASN A 218 5.28 8.08 -2.38
CA ASN A 218 5.41 9.37 -3.04
C ASN A 218 4.43 10.37 -2.42
N SER A 219 4.72 11.66 -2.56
CA SER A 219 3.83 12.74 -2.11
C SER A 219 2.41 12.66 -2.70
N PHE A 220 2.24 11.92 -3.80
CA PHE A 220 0.95 11.67 -4.43
C PHE A 220 0.06 10.64 -3.70
N ASN A 221 0.44 10.08 -2.53
CA ASN A 221 -0.34 9.05 -1.84
C ASN A 221 -0.67 9.34 -0.34
N ARG A 222 -1.95 9.72 -0.12
CA ARG A 222 -2.93 9.32 0.93
C ARG A 222 -2.46 9.16 2.39
N THR A 223 -3.09 9.91 3.29
CA THR A 223 -2.93 9.82 4.76
C THR A 223 -3.38 8.45 5.32
N ILE A 224 -2.50 7.84 6.11
CA ILE A 224 -2.75 6.60 6.87
C ILE A 224 -3.06 7.01 8.32
N GLY A 225 -4.24 6.65 8.83
CA GLY A 225 -4.63 6.88 10.23
C GLY A 225 -5.31 5.64 10.85
N PRO A 226 -5.17 5.43 12.18
CA PRO A 226 -5.84 4.33 12.88
C PRO A 226 -7.35 4.59 13.01
N SER A 227 -8.17 3.55 12.84
CA SER A 227 -9.61 3.62 13.14
C SER A 227 -9.92 3.38 14.63
N GLU A 228 -11.15 3.66 15.05
CA GLU A 228 -11.69 3.32 16.39
C GLU A 228 -11.57 1.83 16.76
N PHE A 229 -11.31 0.95 15.78
CA PHE A 229 -11.12 -0.49 15.98
C PHE A 229 -9.70 -0.97 15.67
N ASN A 230 -8.72 -0.06 15.62
CA ASN A 230 -7.30 -0.37 15.34
C ASN A 230 -7.08 -1.15 14.03
N THR A 231 -7.99 -0.98 13.05
CA THR A 231 -7.75 -1.33 11.66
C THR A 231 -7.04 -0.20 10.95
N VAL A 232 -6.16 -0.56 10.01
CA VAL A 232 -5.72 0.37 8.96
C VAL A 232 -6.96 0.74 8.16
N LYS A 233 -7.50 1.94 8.41
CA LYS A 233 -8.53 2.52 7.55
C LYS A 233 -7.79 3.44 6.60
N LEU A 234 -7.92 3.15 5.31
CA LEU A 234 -7.63 4.11 4.25
C LEU A 234 -8.63 5.26 4.43
N SER A 235 -8.32 6.23 5.29
CA SER A 235 -9.04 7.49 5.34
C SER A 235 -8.62 8.30 4.13
N GLN A 236 -9.60 8.89 3.46
CA GLN A 236 -9.34 9.77 2.34
C GLN A 236 -8.70 11.07 2.87
N ALA A 237 -7.89 11.72 2.06
CA ALA A 237 -6.99 12.81 2.48
C ALA A 237 -7.70 14.02 3.09
N PHE A 238 -9.01 14.15 2.89
CA PHE A 238 -9.85 15.24 3.38
C PHE A 238 -11.32 14.80 3.42
N GLU A 239 -12.13 15.54 4.17
CA GLU A 239 -13.60 15.49 4.14
C GLU A 239 -14.13 16.80 3.54
N ILE A 240 -15.26 16.72 2.83
CA ILE A 240 -15.89 17.90 2.23
C ILE A 240 -16.82 18.52 3.27
N SER A 241 -16.47 19.71 3.75
CA SER A 241 -17.10 20.31 4.94
C SER A 241 -18.50 20.87 4.68
N ASN A 242 -18.86 21.14 3.42
CA ASN A 242 -20.13 21.73 3.03
C ASN A 242 -21.01 20.80 2.17
N SER A 243 -20.87 19.48 2.34
CA SER A 243 -21.64 18.48 1.58
C SER A 243 -23.16 18.61 1.75
N ASP A 244 -23.60 19.06 2.92
CA ASP A 244 -25.01 19.28 3.26
C ASP A 244 -25.61 20.55 2.62
N GLU A 245 -24.79 21.46 2.08
CA GLU A 245 -25.28 22.69 1.44
C GLU A 245 -26.04 22.42 0.14
N ASP A 246 -26.92 23.35 -0.23
CA ASP A 246 -27.66 23.31 -1.50
C ASP A 246 -26.79 23.86 -2.65
N LEU A 247 -25.80 23.07 -3.05
CA LEU A 247 -24.87 23.38 -4.13
C LEU A 247 -25.46 23.04 -5.51
N PRO A 248 -25.11 23.77 -6.58
CA PRO A 248 -25.55 23.46 -7.93
C PRO A 248 -25.08 22.07 -8.36
N ILE A 249 -25.90 21.36 -9.13
CA ILE A 249 -25.55 20.03 -9.67
C ILE A 249 -24.87 20.20 -11.05
N ILE A 250 -23.73 19.54 -11.23
CA ILE A 250 -23.05 19.39 -12.52
C ILE A 250 -23.06 17.91 -12.95
N ALA A 251 -23.26 17.66 -14.24
CA ALA A 251 -23.20 16.31 -14.79
C ALA A 251 -21.80 16.02 -15.35
N ILE A 252 -21.19 14.92 -14.93
CA ILE A 252 -19.87 14.48 -15.40
C ILE A 252 -20.06 13.30 -16.35
N LEU A 253 -19.66 13.49 -17.61
CA LEU A 253 -19.80 12.53 -18.70
C LEU A 253 -18.44 11.88 -18.92
N ASP A 254 -18.21 10.76 -18.24
CA ASP A 254 -16.91 10.10 -18.28
C ASP A 254 -17.02 8.61 -17.89
N THR A 255 -16.02 8.07 -17.21
CA THR A 255 -15.84 6.65 -16.91
C THR A 255 -16.50 6.21 -15.60
N GLY A 256 -17.30 7.10 -15.01
CA GLY A 256 -17.95 6.95 -13.70
C GLY A 256 -17.30 7.85 -12.64
N ILE A 257 -17.91 7.90 -11.46
CA ILE A 257 -17.37 8.59 -10.28
C ILE A 257 -17.37 7.60 -9.13
N SER A 258 -16.20 7.24 -8.62
CA SER A 258 -16.10 6.25 -7.55
C SER A 258 -16.71 6.75 -6.24
N ALA A 259 -17.76 6.07 -5.76
CA ALA A 259 -18.36 6.31 -4.44
C ALA A 259 -17.46 5.88 -3.26
N LYS A 260 -16.26 5.35 -3.56
CA LYS A 260 -15.22 5.00 -2.57
C LYS A 260 -14.20 6.13 -2.36
N THR A 261 -14.57 7.36 -2.72
CA THR A 261 -13.76 8.59 -2.58
C THR A 261 -14.50 9.63 -1.72
N PRO A 262 -13.86 10.72 -1.25
CA PRO A 262 -14.57 11.70 -0.42
C PRO A 262 -15.62 12.49 -1.23
N LEU A 263 -15.60 12.38 -2.57
CA LEU A 263 -16.67 12.89 -3.43
C LEU A 263 -18.03 12.22 -3.17
N LYS A 264 -18.07 11.07 -2.49
CA LYS A 264 -19.33 10.35 -2.17
C LYS A 264 -20.36 11.26 -1.48
N ASP A 265 -19.90 12.22 -0.67
CA ASP A 265 -20.76 13.07 0.15
C ASP A 265 -21.43 14.18 -0.68
N ILE A 266 -20.86 14.49 -1.86
CA ILE A 266 -21.43 15.43 -2.84
C ILE A 266 -21.96 14.73 -4.10
N LEU A 267 -21.94 13.39 -4.13
CA LEU A 267 -22.41 12.58 -5.23
C LEU A 267 -23.93 12.38 -5.13
N ILE A 268 -24.66 12.75 -6.19
CA ILE A 268 -26.09 12.49 -6.30
C ILE A 268 -26.29 10.99 -6.43
N ASN A 269 -27.06 10.40 -5.50
CA ASN A 269 -27.36 8.98 -5.46
C ASN A 269 -28.43 8.60 -6.51
N ASP A 270 -28.04 8.71 -7.77
CA ASP A 270 -28.78 8.27 -8.95
C ASP A 270 -27.86 7.50 -9.90
N ASP A 271 -28.06 6.19 -9.97
CA ASP A 271 -27.27 5.26 -10.77
C ASP A 271 -27.88 4.97 -12.15
N SER A 272 -28.93 5.71 -12.53
CA SER A 272 -29.67 5.42 -13.76
C SER A 272 -28.97 5.87 -15.05
N PHE A 273 -27.94 6.71 -14.96
CA PHE A 273 -27.28 7.28 -16.13
C PHE A 273 -25.99 6.56 -16.52
N THR A 274 -26.11 5.53 -17.34
CA THR A 274 -24.96 4.77 -17.83
C THR A 274 -25.19 4.18 -19.22
N LEU A 275 -24.16 4.18 -20.06
CA LEU A 275 -24.09 3.43 -21.32
C LEU A 275 -23.42 2.05 -21.15
N GLY A 276 -22.86 1.78 -19.97
CA GLY A 276 -22.19 0.54 -19.63
C GLY A 276 -21.51 0.58 -18.26
N GLY A 277 -21.54 -0.53 -17.53
CA GLY A 277 -21.01 -0.60 -16.17
C GLY A 277 -21.82 0.24 -15.16
N HIS A 278 -21.33 0.30 -13.93
CA HIS A 278 -21.98 1.02 -12.83
C HIS A 278 -21.43 2.46 -12.74
N PRO A 279 -22.28 3.51 -12.67
CA PRO A 279 -21.82 4.91 -12.70
C PRO A 279 -21.07 5.34 -11.43
N PHE A 280 -21.25 4.61 -10.32
CA PHE A 280 -20.50 4.83 -9.07
C PHE A 280 -19.21 4.02 -8.94
N GLU A 281 -18.85 3.31 -10.01
CA GLU A 281 -17.59 2.61 -10.11
C GLU A 281 -16.76 3.24 -11.20
N ASP A 282 -15.49 3.48 -10.90
CA ASP A 282 -14.55 4.00 -11.87
C ASP A 282 -13.26 3.19 -11.77
N THR A 283 -13.11 2.27 -12.73
CA THR A 283 -11.98 1.35 -12.81
C THR A 283 -11.05 1.67 -13.97
N CYS A 284 -11.21 2.85 -14.58
CA CYS A 284 -10.44 3.31 -15.71
C CYS A 284 -9.00 3.68 -15.30
N GLY A 285 -8.05 3.61 -16.24
CA GLY A 285 -6.67 4.05 -16.10
C GLY A 285 -5.66 2.93 -15.82
N LYS A 286 -4.38 3.18 -16.14
CA LYS A 286 -3.26 2.34 -15.68
C LYS A 286 -3.28 2.32 -14.14
N ALA A 287 -3.66 1.17 -13.58
CA ALA A 287 -3.92 0.90 -12.15
C ALA A 287 -5.32 1.26 -11.58
N ARG A 288 -6.36 1.42 -12.42
CA ARG A 288 -7.77 1.57 -11.99
C ARG A 288 -8.04 2.77 -11.08
N HIS A 289 -7.33 3.89 -11.30
CA HIS A 289 -7.46 5.09 -10.47
C HIS A 289 -8.63 6.00 -10.84
N GLY A 290 -9.25 5.71 -11.98
CA GLY A 290 -10.49 6.32 -12.42
C GLY A 290 -10.33 7.70 -13.03
N HIS A 291 -10.56 7.82 -14.33
CA HIS A 291 -10.44 9.08 -15.05
C HIS A 291 -11.61 10.02 -14.69
N GLY A 292 -12.83 9.50 -14.67
CA GLY A 292 -14.04 10.27 -14.37
C GLY A 292 -14.08 10.78 -12.93
N THR A 293 -13.52 10.01 -12.00
CA THR A 293 -13.40 10.41 -10.58
C THR A 293 -12.45 11.61 -10.43
N ALA A 294 -11.33 11.62 -11.16
CA ALA A 294 -10.40 12.75 -11.15
C ALA A 294 -11.01 14.00 -11.82
N VAL A 295 -11.70 13.82 -12.95
CA VAL A 295 -12.44 14.90 -13.63
C VAL A 295 -13.50 15.49 -12.71
N ALA A 296 -14.26 14.65 -12.02
CA ALA A 296 -15.29 15.08 -11.09
C ALA A 296 -14.73 15.87 -9.91
N ALA A 297 -13.60 15.43 -9.34
CA ALA A 297 -12.91 16.18 -8.30
C ALA A 297 -12.50 17.57 -8.80
N LEU A 298 -11.87 17.65 -9.97
CA LEU A 298 -11.44 18.92 -10.56
C LEU A 298 -12.61 19.87 -10.86
N ALA A 299 -13.74 19.31 -11.28
CA ALA A 299 -14.92 20.08 -11.64
C ALA A 299 -15.69 20.61 -10.42
N ALA A 300 -15.72 19.87 -9.30
CA ALA A 300 -16.51 20.22 -8.12
C ALA A 300 -15.70 20.84 -6.97
N LEU A 301 -14.39 20.57 -6.87
CA LEU A 301 -13.51 21.13 -5.85
C LEU A 301 -12.73 22.27 -6.49
N GLY A 302 -13.34 23.46 -6.60
CA GLY A 302 -12.79 24.52 -7.42
C GLY A 302 -11.62 25.28 -6.80
N LYS A 303 -11.41 26.49 -7.34
CA LYS A 303 -10.15 27.24 -7.27
C LYS A 303 -9.62 27.43 -5.85
N THR A 304 -10.50 27.62 -4.86
CA THR A 304 -10.09 27.90 -3.48
C THR A 304 -9.31 26.73 -2.88
N ASN A 305 -9.76 25.48 -3.10
CA ASN A 305 -9.06 24.29 -2.63
C ASN A 305 -7.70 24.08 -3.34
N HIS A 306 -7.60 24.52 -4.58
CA HIS A 306 -6.33 24.47 -5.32
C HIS A 306 -5.34 25.55 -4.87
N ILE A 307 -5.83 26.73 -4.50
CA ILE A 307 -4.98 27.83 -4.00
C ILE A 307 -4.40 27.51 -2.62
N ASN A 308 -5.18 26.90 -1.74
CA ASN A 308 -4.72 26.53 -0.40
C ASN A 308 -4.10 25.13 -0.35
N GLU A 309 -3.84 24.49 -1.50
CA GLU A 309 -3.25 23.15 -1.58
C GLU A 309 -4.02 22.09 -0.76
N PHE A 310 -5.35 22.23 -0.68
CA PHE A 310 -6.23 21.39 0.15
C PHE A 310 -5.86 21.42 1.64
N ALA A 311 -5.19 22.48 2.11
CA ALA A 311 -4.90 22.70 3.53
C ALA A 311 -6.12 23.28 4.26
N GLY A 312 -6.56 22.57 5.32
CA GLY A 312 -7.71 22.97 6.14
C GLY A 312 -9.04 22.38 5.64
N GLU A 313 -10.13 23.13 5.74
CA GLU A 313 -11.46 22.71 5.30
C GLU A 313 -11.53 22.68 3.76
N VAL A 314 -11.98 21.54 3.21
CA VAL A 314 -12.21 21.39 1.77
C VAL A 314 -13.69 21.66 1.48
N LEU A 315 -13.94 22.59 0.56
CA LEU A 315 -15.29 23.02 0.20
C LEU A 315 -15.62 22.64 -1.24
N ALA A 316 -16.79 22.07 -1.49
CA ALA A 316 -17.28 21.84 -2.83
C ALA A 316 -18.04 23.05 -3.36
N ASP A 317 -17.85 23.34 -4.65
CA ASP A 317 -18.59 24.36 -5.39
C ASP A 317 -19.86 23.78 -6.07
N ALA A 318 -19.93 22.45 -6.19
CA ALA A 318 -21.02 21.76 -6.87
C ALA A 318 -21.25 20.33 -6.36
N LYS A 319 -22.48 19.84 -6.50
CA LYS A 319 -22.82 18.41 -6.40
C LYS A 319 -22.60 17.72 -7.74
N LEU A 320 -22.27 16.44 -7.68
CA LEU A 320 -21.85 15.64 -8.83
C LEU A 320 -22.95 14.68 -9.24
N LEU A 321 -23.37 14.71 -10.50
CA LEU A 321 -24.15 13.65 -11.12
C LEU A 321 -23.24 12.84 -12.04
N SER A 322 -23.07 11.54 -11.74
CA SER A 322 -22.26 10.64 -12.58
C SER A 322 -23.06 10.18 -13.80
N VAL A 323 -22.55 10.47 -15.00
CA VAL A 323 -23.10 10.00 -16.27
C VAL A 323 -22.03 9.15 -16.95
N LYS A 324 -22.11 7.83 -16.78
CA LYS A 324 -21.05 6.93 -17.25
C LYS A 324 -21.22 6.59 -18.72
N ILE A 325 -20.28 7.01 -19.56
CA ILE A 325 -20.32 6.83 -21.02
C ILE A 325 -19.32 5.79 -21.52
N LEU A 326 -18.31 5.45 -20.70
CA LEU A 326 -17.30 4.43 -20.97
C LEU A 326 -16.99 3.64 -19.69
N ASP A 327 -16.60 2.38 -19.83
CA ASP A 327 -16.19 1.52 -18.70
C ASP A 327 -14.69 1.17 -18.74
N ARG A 328 -13.96 1.72 -19.73
CA ARG A 328 -12.56 1.44 -20.04
C ARG A 328 -11.88 2.69 -20.60
N ASP A 329 -10.55 2.66 -20.70
CA ASP A 329 -9.70 3.78 -21.18
C ASP A 329 -10.03 4.26 -22.59
N SER A 330 -10.55 3.37 -23.41
CA SER A 330 -10.99 3.68 -24.77
C SER A 330 -12.16 2.79 -25.15
N GLY A 331 -12.99 3.28 -26.07
CA GLY A 331 -14.14 2.55 -26.56
C GLY A 331 -14.97 3.37 -27.53
N ALA A 332 -15.81 2.67 -28.29
CA ALA A 332 -16.81 3.33 -29.12
C ALA A 332 -17.97 3.81 -28.25
N ILE A 333 -18.36 5.06 -28.42
CA ILE A 333 -19.55 5.65 -27.79
C ILE A 333 -20.63 5.78 -28.86
N SER A 334 -21.84 5.34 -28.54
CA SER A 334 -23.00 5.55 -29.41
C SER A 334 -23.53 6.97 -29.21
N GLU A 335 -23.35 7.84 -30.20
CA GLU A 335 -23.80 9.24 -30.14
C GLU A 335 -25.31 9.37 -29.94
N SER A 336 -26.12 8.52 -30.58
CA SER A 336 -27.58 8.51 -30.40
C SER A 336 -27.99 8.15 -28.98
N LYS A 337 -27.39 7.10 -28.39
CA LYS A 337 -27.65 6.72 -27.01
C LYS A 337 -27.15 7.76 -26.02
N LEU A 338 -26.02 8.39 -26.30
CA LEU A 338 -25.52 9.50 -25.49
C LEU A 338 -26.49 10.69 -25.50
N LEU A 339 -27.01 11.06 -26.67
CA LEU A 339 -28.02 12.12 -26.79
C LEU A 339 -29.30 11.79 -26.02
N GLU A 340 -29.81 10.56 -26.15
CA GLU A 340 -30.94 10.08 -25.36
C GLU A 340 -30.67 10.24 -23.86
N LEU A 341 -29.52 9.74 -23.39
CA LEU A 341 -29.09 9.83 -21.99
C LEU A 341 -29.05 11.28 -21.49
N LEU A 342 -28.57 12.22 -22.31
CA LEU A 342 -28.54 13.64 -21.96
C LEU A 342 -29.94 14.26 -21.85
N TYR A 343 -30.87 13.88 -22.73
CA TYR A 343 -32.26 14.29 -22.59
C TYR A 343 -32.90 13.71 -21.33
N GLU A 344 -32.56 12.48 -20.95
CA GLU A 344 -33.06 11.88 -19.72
C GLU A 344 -32.53 12.59 -18.47
N VAL A 345 -31.23 12.92 -18.45
CA VAL A 345 -30.62 13.74 -17.39
C VAL A 345 -31.35 15.07 -17.29
N LYS A 346 -31.57 15.79 -18.40
CA LYS A 346 -32.28 17.07 -18.40
C LYS A 346 -33.74 16.96 -17.98
N ARG A 347 -34.42 15.88 -18.35
CA ARG A 347 -35.81 15.64 -17.95
C ARG A 347 -35.93 15.42 -16.45
N LYS A 348 -35.00 14.67 -15.85
CA LYS A 348 -35.00 14.35 -14.40
C LYS A 348 -34.42 15.48 -13.55
N TYR A 349 -33.39 16.17 -14.07
CA TYR A 349 -32.67 17.27 -13.44
C TYR A 349 -32.65 18.52 -14.34
N PRO A 350 -33.79 19.22 -14.49
CA PRO A 350 -33.91 20.35 -15.41
C PRO A 350 -33.02 21.55 -15.05
N LEU A 351 -32.61 21.64 -13.77
CA LEU A 351 -31.78 22.74 -13.26
C LEU A 351 -30.28 22.57 -13.53
N ILE A 352 -29.81 21.38 -13.93
CA ILE A 352 -28.40 21.19 -14.30
C ILE A 352 -28.09 22.10 -15.47
N LYS A 353 -27.06 22.93 -15.37
CA LYS A 353 -26.64 23.84 -16.46
C LYS A 353 -25.32 23.44 -17.11
N LEU A 354 -24.50 22.68 -16.40
CA LEU A 354 -23.15 22.30 -16.82
C LEU A 354 -23.06 20.80 -17.03
N PHE A 355 -22.53 20.42 -18.20
CA PHE A 355 -22.19 19.06 -18.59
C PHE A 355 -20.71 19.07 -18.91
N VAL A 356 -19.93 18.30 -18.16
CA VAL A 356 -18.49 18.20 -18.33
C VAL A 356 -18.19 16.95 -19.12
N LEU A 357 -17.63 17.11 -20.32
CA LEU A 357 -17.23 16.01 -21.20
C LEU A 357 -15.72 16.10 -21.45
N THR A 358 -15.00 15.06 -21.05
CA THR A 358 -13.53 14.99 -21.07
C THR A 358 -13.00 13.84 -21.91
N THR A 359 -13.79 13.41 -22.90
CA THR A 359 -13.39 12.41 -23.90
C THR A 359 -13.00 13.06 -25.22
N CYS A 360 -11.98 12.54 -25.89
CA CYS A 360 -11.58 12.98 -27.24
C CYS A 360 -11.55 11.79 -28.23
N TYR A 361 -11.62 12.10 -29.52
CA TYR A 361 -11.38 11.10 -30.56
C TYR A 361 -9.88 10.78 -30.62
N GLU A 362 -9.55 9.49 -30.79
CA GLU A 362 -8.16 9.02 -30.96
C GLU A 362 -7.48 9.68 -32.17
N LEU A 363 -8.25 9.90 -33.24
CA LEU A 363 -7.86 10.68 -34.41
C LEU A 363 -8.72 11.95 -34.45
N PRO A 364 -8.30 13.03 -33.78
CA PRO A 364 -9.04 14.28 -33.86
C PRO A 364 -8.93 14.83 -35.28
N LYS A 365 -10.05 15.34 -35.76
CA LYS A 365 -10.14 16.03 -37.04
C LYS A 365 -9.14 17.20 -37.08
N LYS A 366 -8.34 17.30 -38.14
CA LYS A 366 -7.46 18.47 -38.34
C LYS A 366 -8.30 19.70 -38.68
N THR A 367 -7.76 20.88 -38.37
CA THR A 367 -8.41 22.16 -38.71
C THR A 367 -8.80 22.17 -40.19
N ASN A 368 -10.10 22.37 -40.45
CA ASN A 368 -10.68 22.46 -41.80
C ASN A 368 -10.70 21.15 -42.64
N GLU A 369 -10.52 19.99 -42.02
CA GLU A 369 -10.69 18.70 -42.70
C GLU A 369 -12.18 18.43 -43.03
N LYS A 370 -12.51 17.52 -43.96
CA LYS A 370 -13.90 17.02 -44.08
C LYS A 370 -14.08 15.86 -43.08
N TYR A 371 -15.32 15.39 -42.87
CA TYR A 371 -15.50 14.16 -42.09
C TYR A 371 -14.70 13.05 -42.78
N SER A 372 -13.82 12.39 -42.04
CA SER A 372 -13.02 11.29 -42.56
C SER A 372 -13.96 10.12 -42.88
N GLU A 373 -13.95 9.63 -44.11
CA GLU A 373 -14.53 8.32 -44.42
C GLU A 373 -13.61 7.29 -43.75
N TYR A 374 -14.03 6.76 -42.60
CA TYR A 374 -13.29 5.71 -41.91
C TYR A 374 -13.29 4.45 -42.81
N THR A 375 -12.17 4.18 -43.49
CA THR A 375 -11.84 2.87 -44.07
C THR A 375 -10.85 2.11 -43.22
#